data_AF-A0AA35VM60-F1
#
_entry.id   AF-A0AA35VM60-F1
#
_cell.length_a   1.000
_cell.length_b   1.000
_cell.length_c   1.000
_cell.angle_alpha   90.00
_cell.angle_beta   90.00
_cell.angle_gamma   90.00
#
_symmetry.space_group_name_H-M   'P 1'
#
loop_
_entity.id
_entity.type
_entity.pdbx_description
1 polymer ?
#
loop_
_entity_poly.entity_id
_entity_poly.type
_entity_poly.pdbx_seq_one_letter_code
_entity_poly.pdbx_strand_id
1 'polypeptide(L)'
;MKKDFIFGPNAVKSEITGTIFEVKVFNELVVSDTSKGLVHIFFAQSAISKVPKVTDVGLKPRSVKKVAVIGGGLMGSGIAIALILGNIKVVLNEINSEYLQKGIKTTEANVKGSVSRKKLPQGLGEKSNSRDATTGDS
;
A
#
# COMPACT_ATOMS: atom_id res chain seq x y z
N MET A 1 -16.03 -22.12 -27.44
CA MET A 1 -17.33 -21.56 -27.01
C MET A 1 -18.22 -22.72 -26.57
N LYS A 2 -18.42 -22.89 -25.26
CA LYS A 2 -19.67 -23.33 -24.62
C LYS A 2 -19.47 -23.27 -23.09
N LYS A 3 -20.19 -22.32 -22.50
CA LYS A 3 -20.43 -22.17 -21.06
C LYS A 3 -21.60 -23.08 -20.75
N ASP A 4 -21.47 -24.01 -19.83
CA ASP A 4 -22.64 -24.66 -19.21
C ASP A 4 -22.40 -24.76 -17.70
N PHE A 5 -22.70 -23.63 -17.06
CA PHE A 5 -23.02 -23.51 -15.65
C PHE A 5 -24.35 -24.26 -15.41
N ILE A 6 -24.31 -25.42 -14.76
CA ILE A 6 -25.50 -26.15 -14.33
C ILE A 6 -25.37 -26.42 -12.82
N PHE A 7 -25.81 -25.46 -12.01
CA PHE A 7 -26.15 -25.71 -10.61
C PHE A 7 -27.55 -26.32 -10.54
N GLY A 8 -27.62 -27.65 -10.40
CA GLY A 8 -28.82 -28.44 -10.11
C GLY A 8 -28.86 -28.95 -8.66
N PRO A 9 -30.00 -29.52 -8.20
CA PRO A 9 -30.42 -29.62 -6.79
C PRO A 9 -29.74 -30.72 -5.96
N ASN A 10 -28.41 -30.89 -6.07
CA ASN A 10 -27.63 -31.88 -5.33
C ASN A 10 -26.40 -31.26 -4.65
N ALA A 11 -26.63 -30.28 -3.77
CA ALA A 11 -25.60 -29.52 -3.07
C ALA A 11 -24.76 -30.31 -2.03
N VAL A 12 -24.98 -31.62 -1.87
CA VAL A 12 -24.24 -32.47 -0.90
C VAL A 12 -23.15 -33.33 -1.58
N LYS A 13 -23.16 -33.48 -2.91
CA LYS A 13 -22.08 -34.17 -3.66
C LYS A 13 -20.96 -33.22 -4.15
N SER A 14 -21.13 -31.91 -3.96
CA SER A 14 -20.24 -30.87 -4.50
C SER A 14 -19.01 -30.58 -3.62
N GLU A 15 -19.11 -30.72 -2.29
CA GLU A 15 -17.98 -30.41 -1.39
C GLU A 15 -16.81 -31.37 -1.59
N ILE A 16 -17.04 -32.68 -1.51
CA ILE A 16 -15.97 -33.70 -1.64
C ILE A 16 -15.35 -33.66 -3.05
N THR A 17 -16.19 -33.51 -4.09
CA THR A 17 -15.73 -33.42 -5.48
C THR A 17 -14.93 -32.15 -5.75
N GLY A 18 -15.33 -31.03 -5.14
CA GLY A 18 -14.63 -29.75 -5.22
C GLY A 18 -13.25 -29.80 -4.56
N THR A 19 -13.15 -30.37 -3.36
CA THR A 19 -11.88 -30.51 -2.64
C THR A 19 -10.90 -31.44 -3.37
N ILE A 20 -11.38 -32.56 -3.94
CA ILE A 20 -10.53 -33.46 -4.73
C ILE A 20 -9.99 -32.75 -5.97
N PHE A 21 -10.82 -31.95 -6.64
CA PHE A 21 -10.39 -31.16 -7.79
C PHE A 21 -9.39 -30.06 -7.40
N GLU A 22 -9.61 -29.37 -6.28
CA GLU A 22 -8.69 -28.38 -5.72
C GLU A 22 -7.33 -28.99 -5.41
N VAL A 23 -7.27 -30.14 -4.72
CA VAL A 23 -6.02 -30.83 -4.40
C VAL A 23 -5.26 -31.22 -5.67
N LYS A 24 -5.97 -31.70 -6.70
CA LYS A 24 -5.35 -32.07 -7.97
C LYS A 24 -4.70 -30.86 -8.65
N VAL A 25 -5.46 -29.78 -8.85
CA VAL A 25 -4.96 -28.56 -9.51
C VAL A 25 -3.88 -27.89 -8.66
N PHE A 26 -4.02 -27.91 -7.33
CA PHE A 26 -3.02 -27.40 -6.40
C PHE A 26 -1.69 -28.15 -6.51
N ASN A 27 -1.72 -29.49 -6.56
CA ASN A 27 -0.52 -30.30 -6.70
C ASN A 27 0.19 -30.06 -8.05
N GLU A 28 -0.56 -29.82 -9.12
CA GLU A 28 0.00 -29.44 -10.43
C GLU A 28 0.66 -28.05 -10.37
N LEU A 29 0.04 -27.09 -9.68
CA LEU A 29 0.56 -25.72 -9.57
C LEU A 29 1.74 -25.60 -8.59
N VAL A 30 1.75 -26.33 -7.48
CA VAL A 30 2.78 -26.19 -6.44
C VAL A 30 4.16 -26.63 -6.92
N VAL A 31 4.21 -27.61 -7.84
CA VAL A 31 5.47 -28.12 -8.43
C VAL A 31 5.98 -27.26 -9.58
N SER A 32 5.15 -26.37 -10.12
CA SER A 32 5.51 -25.49 -11.24
C SER A 32 6.63 -24.52 -10.88
N ASP A 33 7.44 -24.15 -11.87
CA ASP A 33 8.54 -23.20 -11.67
C ASP A 33 8.04 -21.79 -11.31
N THR A 34 6.86 -21.41 -11.80
CA THR A 34 6.18 -20.16 -11.43
C THR A 34 5.88 -20.11 -9.93
N SER A 35 5.36 -21.21 -9.36
CA SER A 35 5.05 -21.28 -7.92
C SER A 35 6.31 -21.21 -7.07
N LYS A 36 7.36 -21.96 -7.44
CA LYS A 36 8.67 -21.91 -6.76
C LYS A 36 9.27 -20.49 -6.78
N GLY A 37 9.17 -19.79 -7.92
CA GLY A 37 9.63 -18.42 -8.06
C GLY A 37 8.88 -17.44 -7.14
N LEU A 38 7.55 -17.54 -7.07
CA LEU A 38 6.74 -16.71 -6.18
C LEU A 38 7.01 -17.00 -4.70
N VAL A 39 7.18 -18.27 -4.33
CA VAL A 39 7.57 -18.67 -2.97
C VAL A 39 8.94 -18.09 -2.61
N HIS A 40 9.90 -18.12 -3.53
CA HIS A 40 11.20 -17.48 -3.33
C HIS A 40 11.08 -15.96 -3.13
N ILE A 41 10.28 -15.27 -3.94
CA ILE A 41 10.01 -13.83 -3.77
C ILE A 41 9.37 -13.55 -2.41
N PHE A 42 8.42 -14.38 -1.99
CA PHE A 42 7.76 -14.25 -0.69
C PHE A 42 8.77 -14.37 0.47
N PHE A 43 9.67 -15.35 0.42
CA PHE A 43 10.71 -15.49 1.43
C PHE A 43 11.73 -14.35 1.39
N ALA A 44 12.10 -13.86 0.20
CA ALA A 44 12.97 -12.71 0.06
C ALA A 44 12.33 -11.44 0.67
N GLN A 45 11.05 -11.17 0.38
CA GLN A 45 10.32 -10.03 0.97
C GLN A 45 10.18 -10.16 2.49
N SER A 46 9.94 -11.38 2.98
CA SER A 46 9.84 -11.66 4.41
C SER A 46 11.18 -11.46 5.13
N ALA A 47 12.30 -11.82 4.50
CA ALA A 47 13.64 -11.61 5.04
C ALA A 47 14.02 -10.13 5.12
N ILE A 48 13.63 -9.31 4.14
CA ILE A 48 13.89 -7.84 4.15
C ILE A 48 13.24 -7.16 5.35
N SER A 49 12.07 -7.64 5.79
CA SER A 49 11.38 -7.09 6.96
C SER A 49 12.11 -7.36 8.28
N LYS A 50 12.96 -8.40 8.33
CA LYS A 50 13.72 -8.80 9.51
C LYS A 50 15.21 -8.56 9.26
N VAL A 51 15.64 -7.31 9.40
CA VAL A 51 17.05 -6.96 9.22
C VAL A 51 17.85 -7.46 10.44
N PRO A 52 18.76 -8.45 10.25
CA PRO A 52 19.60 -8.95 11.33
C PRO A 52 20.47 -7.81 11.88
N LYS A 53 20.68 -7.76 13.19
CA LYS A 53 21.41 -6.69 13.91
C LYS A 53 20.73 -5.32 14.04
N VAL A 54 19.54 -5.11 13.46
CA VAL A 54 18.74 -3.89 13.69
C VAL A 54 17.50 -4.21 14.51
N THR A 55 16.80 -5.29 14.15
CA THR A 55 15.60 -5.75 14.85
C THR A 55 15.91 -6.58 16.10
N ASP A 56 17.02 -7.32 16.12
CA ASP A 56 17.40 -8.21 17.22
C ASP A 56 17.89 -7.47 18.48
N VAL A 57 18.43 -6.26 18.31
CA VAL A 57 19.04 -5.47 19.40
C VAL A 57 18.03 -4.56 20.10
N GLY A 58 16.76 -4.62 19.71
CA GLY A 58 15.69 -3.83 20.30
C GLY A 58 15.90 -2.31 20.17
N LEU A 59 16.57 -1.87 19.08
CA LEU A 59 16.77 -0.45 18.81
C LEU A 59 15.39 0.21 18.69
N LYS A 60 15.03 1.07 19.65
CA LYS A 60 13.83 1.90 19.56
C LYS A 60 14.08 2.98 18.51
N PRO A 61 13.43 2.92 17.33
CA PRO A 61 13.58 3.97 16.33
C PRO A 61 13.13 5.30 16.92
N ARG A 62 13.82 6.39 16.57
CA ARG A 62 13.38 7.73 16.99
C ARG A 62 11.98 8.00 16.46
N SER A 63 11.07 8.43 17.31
CA SER A 63 9.73 8.84 16.89
C SER A 63 9.83 10.07 15.97
N VAL A 64 9.55 9.86 14.69
CA VAL A 64 9.49 10.95 13.70
C VAL A 64 8.09 11.55 13.71
N LYS A 65 7.96 12.77 14.23
CA LYS A 65 6.67 13.47 14.32
C LYS A 65 6.40 14.39 13.12
N LYS A 66 7.46 14.85 12.44
CA LYS A 66 7.41 15.80 11.33
C LYS A 66 8.51 15.46 10.32
N VAL A 67 8.16 15.49 9.03
CA VAL A 67 9.07 15.23 7.91
C VAL A 67 8.96 16.37 6.90
N ALA A 68 10.07 16.81 6.34
CA ALA A 68 10.10 17.71 5.21
C ALA A 68 10.40 16.93 3.93
N VAL A 69 9.60 17.15 2.88
CA VAL A 69 9.81 16.59 1.54
C VAL A 69 10.28 17.74 0.66
N ILE A 70 11.48 17.58 0.08
CA ILE A 70 12.08 18.57 -0.81
C ILE A 70 11.75 18.15 -2.25
N GLY A 71 11.03 19.02 -2.96
CA GLY A 71 10.50 18.79 -4.31
C GLY A 71 8.99 18.49 -4.29
N GLY A 72 8.21 19.34 -4.95
CA GLY A 72 6.75 19.26 -5.12
C GLY A 72 6.29 18.46 -6.34
N GLY A 73 7.21 17.78 -7.03
CA GLY A 73 6.92 16.99 -8.23
C GLY A 73 6.12 15.69 -7.99
N LEU A 74 6.06 14.84 -9.02
CA LEU A 74 5.33 13.57 -8.98
C LEU A 74 5.79 12.63 -7.86
N MET A 75 7.11 12.52 -7.65
CA MET A 75 7.67 11.67 -6.60
C MET A 75 7.48 12.28 -5.20
N GLY A 76 7.68 13.60 -5.07
CA GLY A 76 7.54 14.29 -3.79
C GLY A 76 6.09 14.27 -3.27
N SER A 77 5.11 14.50 -4.14
CA SER A 77 3.69 14.33 -3.79
C SER A 77 3.36 12.88 -3.39
N GLY A 78 3.92 11.87 -4.08
CA GLY A 78 3.76 10.46 -3.70
C GLY A 78 4.31 10.13 -2.30
N ILE A 79 5.50 10.63 -1.97
CA ILE A 79 6.10 10.46 -0.64
C ILE A 79 5.28 11.19 0.42
N ALA A 80 4.83 12.42 0.13
CA ALA A 80 3.99 13.19 1.03
C ALA A 80 2.68 12.43 1.34
N ILE A 81 2.01 11.88 0.31
CA ILE A 81 0.81 11.07 0.49
C ILE A 81 1.10 9.87 1.39
N ALA A 82 2.17 9.09 1.14
CA ALA A 82 2.50 7.92 1.94
C ALA A 82 2.69 8.26 3.44
N LEU A 83 3.36 9.39 3.72
CA LEU A 83 3.58 9.87 5.08
C LEU A 83 2.30 10.37 5.75
N ILE A 84 1.43 11.07 5.01
CA ILE A 84 0.11 11.52 5.49
C ILE A 84 -0.78 10.32 5.83
N LEU A 85 -0.79 9.28 4.99
CA LEU A 85 -1.49 8.02 5.26
C LEU A 85 -0.98 7.33 6.52
N GLY A 86 0.33 7.44 6.79
CA GLY A 86 0.96 6.99 8.03
C GLY A 86 0.74 7.89 9.25
N ASN A 87 -0.12 8.92 9.14
CA ASN A 87 -0.40 9.91 10.18
C ASN A 87 0.83 10.72 10.66
N ILE A 88 1.81 10.92 9.77
CA ILE A 88 3.00 11.75 9.99
C ILE A 88 2.75 13.15 9.43
N LYS A 89 3.18 14.20 10.14
CA LYS A 89 3.09 15.57 9.62
C LYS A 89 4.14 15.79 8.54
N VAL A 90 3.72 16.29 7.37
CA VAL A 90 4.61 16.55 6.23
C VAL A 90 4.66 18.04 5.93
N VAL A 91 5.84 18.54 5.58
CA VAL A 91 6.03 19.88 4.98
C VAL A 91 6.60 19.68 3.59
N LEU A 92 5.93 20.22 2.57
CA LEU A 92 6.41 20.17 1.19
C LEU A 92 7.19 21.46 0.90
N ASN A 93 8.48 21.33 0.60
CA ASN A 93 9.34 22.45 0.23
C ASN A 93 9.68 22.38 -1.26
N GLU A 94 9.43 23.45 -2.00
CA GLU A 94 9.69 23.54 -3.43
C GLU A 94 10.10 24.98 -3.79
N ILE A 95 11.04 25.11 -4.72
CA ILE A 95 11.61 26.40 -5.15
C ILE A 95 10.64 27.12 -6.08
N ASN A 96 9.98 26.36 -6.96
CA ASN A 96 9.05 26.92 -7.93
C ASN A 96 7.58 26.78 -7.46
N SER A 97 6.94 27.94 -7.29
CA SER A 97 5.55 28.05 -6.82
C SER A 97 4.52 27.29 -7.67
N GLU A 98 4.73 27.15 -8.98
CA GLU A 98 3.82 26.42 -9.87
C GLU A 98 3.84 24.91 -9.56
N TYR A 99 5.03 24.35 -9.38
CA TYR A 99 5.20 22.94 -9.02
C TYR A 99 4.71 22.67 -7.60
N LEU A 100 4.86 23.62 -6.68
CA LEU A 100 4.31 23.53 -5.33
C LEU A 100 2.78 23.39 -5.36
N GLN A 101 2.09 24.28 -6.06
CA GLN A 101 0.62 24.22 -6.17
C GLN A 101 0.14 22.94 -6.84
N LYS A 102 0.85 22.49 -7.89
CA LYS A 102 0.55 21.23 -8.57
C LYS A 102 0.73 20.02 -7.64
N GLY A 103 1.78 20.02 -6.82
CA GLY A 103 2.05 18.99 -5.81
C GLY A 103 0.97 18.94 -4.74
N ILE A 104 0.56 20.10 -4.22
CA ILE A 104 -0.53 20.22 -3.23
C ILE A 104 -1.85 19.70 -3.81
N LYS A 105 -2.24 20.19 -5.00
CA LYS A 105 -3.48 19.75 -5.66
C LYS A 105 -3.53 18.25 -5.92
N THR A 106 -2.39 17.67 -6.32
CA THR A 106 -2.26 16.22 -6.53
C THR A 106 -2.40 15.46 -5.22
N THR A 107 -1.79 15.96 -4.15
CA THR A 107 -1.87 15.37 -2.81
C THR A 107 -3.30 15.40 -2.29
N GLU A 108 -3.98 16.55 -2.36
CA GLU A 108 -5.38 16.70 -1.96
C GLU A 108 -6.32 15.75 -2.72
N ALA A 109 -6.18 15.66 -4.05
CA ALA A 109 -7.00 14.79 -4.88
C ALA A 109 -6.83 13.32 -4.50
N ASN A 110 -5.58 12.89 -4.25
CA ASN A 110 -5.28 11.51 -3.85
C ASN A 110 -5.73 11.18 -2.43
N VAL A 111 -5.64 12.13 -1.50
CA VAL A 111 -6.15 11.97 -0.13
C VAL A 111 -7.67 11.84 -0.17
N LYS A 112 -8.38 12.72 -0.90
CA LYS A 112 -9.84 12.63 -1.10
C LYS A 112 -10.25 11.28 -1.71
N GLY A 113 -9.52 10.81 -2.73
CA GLY A 113 -9.73 9.50 -3.33
C GLY A 113 -9.45 8.32 -2.39
N SER A 114 -8.52 8.47 -1.45
CA SER A 114 -8.20 7.42 -0.49
C SER A 114 -9.19 7.36 0.68
N VAL A 115 -9.74 8.50 1.09
CA VAL A 115 -10.85 8.59 2.05
C VAL A 115 -12.14 8.00 1.45
N SER A 116 -12.46 8.32 0.19
CA SER A 116 -13.65 7.77 -0.46
C SER A 116 -13.59 6.25 -0.66
N ARG A 117 -12.39 5.69 -0.87
CA ARG A 117 -12.14 4.24 -0.92
C ARG A 117 -12.17 3.53 0.44
N LYS A 118 -12.60 4.21 1.53
CA LYS A 118 -12.69 3.69 2.92
C LYS A 118 -11.40 3.06 3.48
N LYS A 119 -10.23 3.32 2.87
CA LYS A 119 -8.92 2.88 3.39
C LYS A 119 -8.40 3.77 4.53
N LEU A 120 -9.09 4.88 4.83
CA LEU A 120 -8.78 5.80 5.92
C LEU A 120 -10.06 6.21 6.68
N PRO A 121 -10.01 6.37 8.01
CA PRO A 121 -11.07 7.04 8.76
C PRO A 121 -11.14 8.53 8.38
N GLN A 122 -12.36 9.05 8.21
CA GLN A 122 -12.65 10.41 7.71
C GLN A 122 -11.95 11.54 8.48
N GLY A 123 -11.59 11.33 9.74
CA GLY A 123 -10.92 12.33 10.58
C GLY A 123 -9.45 12.64 10.21
N LEU A 124 -8.82 11.90 9.28
CA LEU A 124 -7.49 12.25 8.77
C LEU A 124 -7.54 13.26 7.60
N GLY A 125 -8.64 13.28 6.84
CA GLY A 125 -8.80 14.15 5.66
C GLY A 125 -8.82 15.64 6.02
N GLU A 126 -9.52 16.01 7.09
CA GLU A 126 -9.55 17.39 7.60
C GLU A 126 -8.25 17.80 8.29
N LYS A 127 -7.57 16.87 8.96
CA LYS A 127 -6.28 17.14 9.62
C LYS A 127 -5.12 17.29 8.64
N SER A 128 -5.21 16.73 7.42
CA SER A 128 -4.24 16.96 6.34
C SER A 128 -4.32 18.40 5.83
N ASN A 129 -5.53 18.88 5.54
CA ASN A 129 -5.77 20.19 4.93
C ASN A 129 -5.28 21.37 5.80
N SER A 130 -5.22 21.18 7.13
CA SER A 130 -4.69 22.19 8.08
C SER A 130 -3.17 22.18 8.25
N ARG A 131 -2.46 21.20 7.68
CA ARG A 131 -0.99 21.01 7.84
C ARG A 131 -0.19 21.31 6.58
N ASP A 132 -0.87 21.54 5.46
CA ASP A 132 -0.28 21.77 4.13
C ASP A 132 0.21 23.21 3.91
N ALA A 133 0.14 24.08 4.92
CA ALA A 133 0.63 25.45 4.83
C ALA A 133 1.73 25.71 5.85
N THR A 134 2.99 25.75 5.40
CA THR A 134 3.94 26.81 5.79
C THR A 134 5.14 26.79 4.84
N THR A 135 5.21 27.86 4.07
CA THR A 135 6.35 28.50 3.43
C THR A 135 7.68 28.12 4.06
N GLY A 136 8.63 27.65 3.23
CA GLY A 136 10.04 27.68 3.56
C GLY A 136 10.47 29.13 3.66
N ASP A 137 10.84 29.54 4.86
CA ASP A 137 11.56 30.78 5.12
C ASP A 137 13.01 30.58 4.62
N SER A 138 13.31 31.10 3.44
CA SER A 138 14.61 31.55 2.91
C SER A 138 14.39 32.27 1.59
#